data_AF-A0A5P9GWV7-F1
#
_entry.id   AF-A0A5P9GWV7-F1
#
_cell.length_a   1.000
_cell.length_b   1.000
_cell.length_c   1.000
_cell.angle_alpha   90.00
_cell.angle_beta   90.00
_cell.angle_gamma   90.00
#
_symmetry.space_group_name_H-M   'P 1'
#
loop_
_entity.id
_entity.type
_entity.pdbx_description
1 polymer ?
#
loop_
_entity_poly.entity_id
_entity_poly.type
_entity_poly.pdbx_seq_one_letter_code
_entity_poly.pdbx_strand_id
1 'polypeptide(L)'
;MDRLSFYITFFTGSFITGAIVIAGFALGYYSVWTIAISAVAGLLLAWPTGYMISQRIKRDDPDWTPEAEPGDQPVIPRPGAPEI
;
A
#
# COMPACT_ATOMS: atom_id res chain seq x y z
N MET A 1 4.97 -3.54 -10.54
CA MET A 1 5.21 -3.35 -9.09
C MET A 1 6.67 -3.56 -8.91
N ASP A 2 7.35 -2.52 -8.48
CA ASP A 2 8.80 -2.58 -8.34
C ASP A 2 9.13 -3.25 -7.01
N ARG A 3 10.37 -3.74 -6.87
CA ARG A 3 10.80 -4.46 -5.66
C ARG A 3 10.53 -3.63 -4.40
N LEU A 4 10.71 -2.31 -4.50
CA LEU A 4 10.43 -1.33 -3.45
C LEU A 4 8.93 -1.30 -3.06
N SER A 5 8.02 -1.28 -4.04
CA SER A 5 6.58 -1.24 -3.80
C SER A 5 6.10 -2.49 -3.06
N PHE A 6 6.71 -3.66 -3.32
CA PHE A 6 6.39 -4.91 -2.63
C PHE A 6 6.74 -4.85 -1.14
N TYR A 7 7.95 -4.39 -0.80
CA TYR A 7 8.35 -4.23 0.61
C TYR A 7 7.51 -3.20 1.35
N ILE A 8 7.19 -2.08 0.71
CA ILE A 8 6.33 -1.04 1.30
C ILE A 8 4.92 -1.58 1.57
N THR A 9 4.38 -2.42 0.69
CA THR A 9 3.04 -3.01 0.85
C THR A 9 2.92 -3.88 2.10
N PHE A 10 3.94 -4.68 2.43
CA PHE A 10 3.92 -5.48 3.68
C PHE A 10 3.98 -4.61 4.94
N PHE A 11 4.83 -3.57 4.92
CA PHE A 11 4.97 -2.68 6.06
C PHE A 11 3.70 -1.85 6.28
N THR A 12 3.17 -1.26 5.21
CA THR A 12 1.92 -0.48 5.25
C THR A 12 0.72 -1.34 5.58
N GLY A 13 0.60 -2.53 5.00
CA GLY A 13 -0.47 -3.47 5.34
C GLY A 13 -0.46 -3.88 6.81
N SER A 14 0.70 -4.18 7.39
CA SER A 14 0.83 -4.51 8.81
C SER A 14 0.45 -3.32 9.70
N PHE A 15 0.89 -2.11 9.34
CA PHE A 15 0.57 -0.89 10.07
C PHE A 15 -0.92 -0.55 10.03
N ILE A 16 -1.54 -0.58 8.85
CA ILE A 16 -2.98 -0.30 8.67
C ILE A 16 -3.81 -1.32 9.43
N THR A 17 -3.47 -2.60 9.33
CA THR A 17 -4.17 -3.67 10.06
C THR A 17 -4.11 -3.41 11.57
N GLY A 18 -2.93 -3.12 12.11
CA GLY A 18 -2.75 -2.79 13.52
C GLY A 18 -3.55 -1.56 13.95
N ALA A 19 -3.53 -0.49 13.15
CA ALA A 19 -4.28 0.73 13.41
C ALA A 19 -5.80 0.49 13.47
N ILE A 20 -6.34 -0.31 12.55
CA ILE A 20 -7.77 -0.66 12.53
C ILE A 20 -8.15 -1.50 13.75
N VAL A 21 -7.33 -2.49 14.13
CA VAL A 21 -7.57 -3.30 15.34
C VAL A 21 -7.56 -2.43 16.60
N ILE A 22 -6.56 -1.57 16.75
CA ILE A 22 -6.43 -0.67 17.90
C ILE A 22 -7.64 0.28 17.96
N ALA A 23 -8.05 0.85 16.83
CA ALA A 23 -9.24 1.69 16.75
C ALA A 23 -10.52 0.92 17.14
N GLY A 24 -10.68 -0.33 16.68
CA GLY A 24 -11.79 -1.20 17.05
C GLY A 24 -11.84 -1.49 18.55
N PHE A 25 -10.69 -1.75 19.18
CA PHE A 25 -10.61 -1.94 20.62
C PHE A 25 -10.83 -0.65 21.40
N ALA A 26 -10.34 0.49 20.92
CA ALA A 26 -10.59 1.80 21.54
C ALA A 26 -12.07 2.17 21.53
N LEU A 27 -12.84 1.72 20.53
CA LEU A 27 -14.29 1.87 20.45
C LEU A 27 -15.07 0.85 21.32
N GLY A 28 -14.38 -0.04 22.02
CA GLY A 28 -14.98 -1.02 22.92
C GLY A 28 -15.35 -2.37 22.28
N TYR A 29 -14.95 -2.62 21.03
CA TYR A 29 -15.28 -3.87 20.32
C TYR A 29 -14.28 -4.99 20.62
N TYR A 30 -14.43 -5.64 21.76
CA TYR A 30 -13.56 -6.73 22.22
C TYR A 30 -13.95 -8.12 21.72
N SER A 31 -14.23 -8.26 20.42
CA SER A 31 -14.63 -9.54 19.82
C SER A 31 -13.53 -10.11 18.92
N VAL A 32 -13.46 -11.44 18.86
CA VAL A 32 -12.61 -12.16 17.88
C VAL A 32 -12.99 -11.77 16.45
N TRP A 33 -14.26 -11.44 16.21
CA TRP A 33 -14.74 -10.92 14.93
C TRP A 33 -14.17 -9.54 14.58
N THR A 34 -13.93 -8.67 15.57
CA THR A 34 -13.28 -7.37 15.36
C THR A 34 -11.89 -7.58 14.77
N ILE A 35 -11.13 -8.53 15.29
CA ILE A 35 -9.78 -8.86 14.83
C ILE A 35 -9.84 -9.41 13.40
N ALA A 36 -10.74 -10.38 13.14
CA ALA A 36 -10.88 -10.99 11.82
C ALA A 36 -11.26 -9.96 10.75
N ILE A 37 -12.25 -9.09 11.02
CA ILE A 37 -12.68 -8.04 10.10
C ILE A 37 -11.56 -7.03 9.87
N SER A 38 -10.84 -6.64 10.93
CA SER A 38 -9.72 -5.70 10.82
C SER A 38 -8.56 -6.27 10.00
N ALA A 39 -8.27 -7.57 10.14
CA ALA A 39 -7.26 -8.26 9.34
C ALA A 39 -7.64 -8.30 7.85
N VAL A 40 -8.88 -8.64 7.54
CA VAL A 40 -9.38 -8.64 6.16
C VAL A 40 -9.37 -7.23 5.57
N ALA A 41 -9.87 -6.23 6.32
CA ALA A 41 -9.87 -4.84 5.89
C ALA A 41 -8.43 -4.32 5.67
N GLY A 42 -7.51 -4.63 6.57
CA GLY A 42 -6.11 -4.24 6.46
C GLY A 42 -5.39 -4.86 5.27
N LEU A 43 -5.65 -6.13 4.95
CA LEU A 43 -5.14 -6.78 3.74
C LEU A 43 -5.68 -6.16 2.46
N LEU A 44 -6.99 -5.87 2.42
CA LEU A 44 -7.62 -5.22 1.27
C LEU A 44 -7.09 -3.80 1.04
N LEU A 45 -6.78 -3.08 2.12
CA LEU A 45 -6.24 -1.72 2.05
C LEU A 45 -4.73 -1.68 1.82
N ALA A 46 -4.00 -2.75 2.15
CA ALA A 46 -2.54 -2.81 1.98
C ALA A 46 -2.11 -2.52 0.55
N TRP A 47 -2.78 -3.15 -0.43
CA TRP A 47 -2.46 -3.01 -1.84
C TRP A 47 -2.64 -1.59 -2.39
N PRO A 48 -3.83 -0.95 -2.28
CA PRO A 48 -4.01 0.41 -2.78
C PRO A 48 -3.13 1.42 -2.03
N THR A 49 -2.95 1.26 -0.72
CA THR A 49 -2.12 2.17 0.07
C THR A 49 -0.64 2.03 -0.26
N GLY A 50 -0.13 0.81 -0.44
CA GLY A 50 1.24 0.56 -0.86
C GLY A 50 1.55 1.16 -2.24
N TYR A 51 0.61 1.03 -3.18
CA TYR A 51 0.72 1.65 -4.51
C TYR A 51 0.74 3.19 -4.44
N MET A 52 -0.19 3.79 -3.68
CA MET A 52 -0.26 5.25 -3.53
C MET A 52 1.01 5.83 -2.88
N ILE A 53 1.54 5.16 -1.85
CA ILE A 53 2.76 5.59 -1.16
C ILE A 53 3.97 5.44 -2.09
N SER A 54 4.05 4.35 -2.86
CA SER A 54 5.08 4.16 -3.89
C SER A 54 5.06 5.28 -4.93
N GLN A 55 3.90 5.65 -5.44
CA GLN A 55 3.77 6.78 -6.37
C GLN A 55 4.16 8.12 -5.73
N ARG A 56 3.81 8.32 -4.46
CA ARG A 56 4.12 9.55 -3.75
C ARG A 56 5.62 9.72 -3.51
N ILE A 57 6.30 8.65 -3.08
CA ILE A 57 7.76 8.65 -2.90
C ILE A 57 8.45 8.98 -4.23
N LYS A 58 8.04 8.34 -5.33
CA LYS A 58 8.59 8.63 -6.66
C LYS A 58 8.35 10.06 -7.15
N ARG A 59 7.27 10.70 -6.70
CA ARG A 59 6.96 12.10 -7.06
C ARG A 59 7.78 13.11 -6.26
N ASP A 60 8.08 12.78 -5.01
CA ASP A 60 8.76 13.68 -4.08
C ASP A 60 10.30 13.49 -4.10
N ASP A 61 10.81 12.53 -4.86
CA ASP A 61 12.25 12.27 -5.04
C ASP A 61 12.83 13.15 -6.18
N PRO A 62 13.75 14.09 -5.89
CA PRO A 62 14.31 15.01 -6.87
C PRO A 62 15.37 14.39 -7.80
N ASP A 63 16.00 13.27 -7.40
CA ASP A 63 16.96 12.52 -8.22
C ASP A 63 16.27 11.41 -9.02
N TRP A 64 14.97 11.20 -8.78
CA TRP A 64 14.15 10.29 -9.55
C TRP A 64 13.98 10.84 -10.97
N THR A 65 14.63 10.18 -11.93
CA THR A 65 14.49 10.48 -13.36
C THR A 65 13.51 9.48 -13.97
N PRO A 66 12.19 9.79 -14.03
CA PRO A 66 11.24 8.87 -14.63
C PRO A 66 11.42 8.87 -16.15
N GLU A 67 11.58 7.69 -16.76
CA GLU A 67 11.58 7.56 -18.23
C GLU A 67 10.20 7.87 -18.84
N ALA A 68 9.13 7.94 -18.02
CA ALA A 68 7.77 8.29 -18.41
C ALA A 68 7.05 9.13 -17.34
N GLU A 69 6.39 10.21 -17.76
CA GLU A 69 5.68 11.14 -16.88
C GLU A 69 4.61 10.42 -16.02
N PRO A 70 4.37 10.86 -14.77
CA PRO A 70 3.42 10.21 -13.85
C PRO A 70 1.97 10.10 -14.36
N GLY A 71 1.59 10.87 -15.38
CA GLY A 71 0.28 10.79 -16.05
C GLY A 71 0.20 9.73 -17.16
N ASP A 72 1.33 9.22 -17.62
CA ASP A 72 1.44 8.30 -18.75
C ASP A 72 1.76 6.86 -18.32
N GLN A 73 1.79 6.61 -17.01
CA GLN A 73 1.92 5.27 -16.45
C GLN A 73 0.54 4.61 -16.40
N PRO A 74 0.26 3.63 -17.29
CA PRO A 74 -1.04 2.97 -17.32
C PRO A 74 -1.32 2.25 -16.00
N VAL A 75 -2.59 2.27 -15.56
CA VAL A 75 -3.10 1.49 -14.41
C VAL A 75 -2.73 0.01 -14.49
N ILE A 76 -2.49 -0.48 -15.71
CA ILE A 76 -2.02 -1.82 -16.01
C ILE A 76 -0.56 -1.72 -16.51
N PRO A 77 0.43 -2.29 -15.79
CA PRO A 77 1.81 -2.35 -16.25
C PRO A 77 1.91 -2.99 -17.63
N ARG A 78 2.63 -2.37 -18.57
CA ARG A 78 2.81 -2.93 -19.92
C ARG A 78 3.60 -4.25 -19.81
N PRO A 79 3.10 -5.36 -20.35
CA PRO A 79 3.85 -6.62 -20.38
C PRO A 79 5.16 -6.41 -21.15
N GLY A 80 6.30 -6.64 -20.49
CA GLY A 80 7.64 -6.51 -21.10
C GLY A 80 8.33 -5.16 -20.88
N ALA A 81 7.77 -4.25 -20.08
CA ALA A 81 8.53 -3.11 -19.59
C ALA A 81 9.64 -3.61 -18.62
N PRO A 82 10.90 -3.15 -18.75
CA PRO A 82 11.97 -3.54 -17.83
C PRO A 82 11.58 -3.18 -16.40
N GLU A 83 11.65 -4.15 -15.49
CA GLU A 83 11.32 -3.97 -14.08
C GLU A 83 12.40 -3.11 -13.41
N ILE A 84 12.06 -1.88 -13.01
CA ILE A 84 12.91 -0.97 -12.23
C ILE A 84 12.34 -0.77 -10.83
#